data_AF-A0A2G2JQM0-F1
#
_entry.id   AF-A0A2G2JQM0-F1
#
_cell.length_a   1.000
_cell.length_b   1.000
_cell.length_c   1.000
_cell.angle_alpha   90.00
_cell.angle_beta   90.00
_cell.angle_gamma   90.00
#
_symmetry.space_group_name_H-M   'P 1'
#
loop_
_entity.id
_entity.type
_entity.pdbx_description
1 polymer ?
#
loop_
_entity_poly.entity_id
_entity_poly.type
_entity_poly.pdbx_seq_one_letter_code
_entity_poly.pdbx_strand_id
1 'polypeptide(L)' 'MLKVISLCSVVMALSACSTVEPWERGTLAKDVMAWQSDPLKASLDNHIYFSKEGTAGGGRAAGGGCGCN' A
#
# COMPACT_ATOMS: atom_id res chain seq x y z
N MET A 1 -19.47 -31.28 -17.85
CA MET A 1 -18.37 -30.40 -18.33
C MET A 1 -18.42 -29.01 -17.71
N LEU A 2 -19.55 -28.29 -17.77
CA LEU A 2 -19.68 -26.93 -17.20
C LEU A 2 -19.35 -26.84 -15.69
N LYS A 3 -19.75 -27.83 -14.88
CA LYS A 3 -19.44 -27.90 -13.43
C LYS A 3 -17.94 -28.02 -13.14
N VAL A 4 -17.20 -28.74 -13.99
CA VAL A 4 -15.74 -28.93 -13.83
C VAL A 4 -15.00 -27.64 -14.16
N ILE A 5 -15.44 -26.93 -15.20
CA ILE A 5 -14.89 -25.61 -15.58
C ILE A 5 -15.13 -24.58 -14.45
N SER A 6 -16.35 -24.57 -13.88
CA SER A 6 -16.66 -23.68 -12.75
C SER A 6 -15.82 -23.98 -11.52
N LEU A 7 -15.57 -25.27 -11.21
CA LEU A 7 -14.75 -25.66 -10.08
C LEU A 7 -13.28 -25.27 -10.27
N CYS A 8 -12.72 -25.47 -11.47
CA CYS A 8 -11.35 -25.05 -11.78
C CYS A 8 -11.17 -23.53 -11.67
N SER A 9 -12.14 -22.75 -12.14
CA SER A 9 -12.10 -21.28 -12.04
C SER A 9 -12.01 -20.80 -10.60
N VAL A 10 -12.80 -21.40 -9.70
CA VAL A 10 -12.78 -21.08 -8.27
C VAL A 10 -11.42 -21.40 -7.65
N VAL A 11 -10.86 -22.58 -7.94
CA VAL A 11 -9.54 -22.99 -7.40
C VAL A 11 -8.42 -22.05 -7.87
N MET A 12 -8.43 -21.61 -9.14
CA MET A 12 -7.44 -20.65 -9.64
C MET A 12 -7.57 -19.25 -9.02
N ALA A 13 -8.77 -18.83 -8.61
CA ALA A 13 -8.96 -17.55 -7.95
C ALA A 13 -8.40 -17.53 -6.51
N LEU A 14 -8.42 -18.69 -5.82
CA LEU A 14 -7.95 -18.82 -4.44
C LEU A 14 -6.42 -18.86 -4.32
N SER A 15 -5.69 -19.21 -5.40
CA SER A 15 -4.22 -19.33 -5.38
C SER A 15 -3.46 -18.00 -5.39
N ALA A 16 -4.15 -16.86 -5.53
CA ALA A 16 -3.52 -15.53 -5.58
C ALA A 16 -3.26 -14.92 -4.18
N CYS A 17 -3.76 -15.53 -3.11
CA CYS A 17 -3.53 -15.05 -1.76
C CYS A 17 -2.16 -15.52 -1.26
N SER A 18 -1.20 -14.61 -1.13
CA SER A 18 0.12 -14.88 -0.54
C SER A 18 0.38 -13.92 0.62
N THR A 19 0.97 -14.46 1.69
CA THR A 19 1.43 -13.67 2.83
C THR A 19 2.81 -13.12 2.51
N VAL A 20 2.97 -11.79 2.52
CA VAL A 20 4.27 -11.13 2.31
C VAL A 20 4.90 -10.84 3.67
N GLU A 21 6.13 -11.32 3.87
CA GLU A 21 6.85 -11.10 5.11
C GLU A 21 7.28 -9.62 5.24
N PRO A 22 7.37 -9.06 6.46
CA PRO A 22 7.68 -7.63 6.63
C PRO A 22 8.96 -7.15 5.94
N TRP A 23 10.02 -7.97 5.90
CA TRP A 23 11.30 -7.63 5.28
C TRP A 23 11.28 -7.71 3.74
N GLU A 24 10.38 -8.50 3.15
CA GLU A 24 10.22 -8.59 1.69
C GLU A 24 9.65 -7.30 1.10
N ARG A 25 8.99 -6.48 1.92
CA ARG A 25 8.47 -5.19 1.47
C ARG A 25 9.57 -4.29 0.94
N GLY A 26 10.78 -4.34 1.49
CA GLY A 26 11.90 -3.53 1.00
C GLY A 26 12.29 -3.81 -0.46
N THR A 27 12.08 -5.03 -0.95
CA THR A 27 12.40 -5.42 -2.34
C THR A 27 11.17 -5.36 -3.25
N LEU A 28 9.99 -5.68 -2.72
CA LEU A 28 8.73 -5.66 -3.48
C LEU A 28 8.19 -4.24 -3.68
N ALA A 29 8.44 -3.32 -2.76
CA ALA A 29 8.04 -1.91 -2.81
C ALA A 29 8.93 -1.09 -3.75
N LYS A 30 8.57 -1.01 -5.02
CA LYS A 30 9.22 -0.10 -5.97
C LYS A 30 8.83 1.35 -5.69
N ASP A 31 9.75 2.28 -5.88
CA ASP A 31 9.53 3.74 -5.68
C ASP A 31 8.32 4.27 -6.48
N VAL A 32 8.09 3.74 -7.68
CA VAL A 32 6.96 4.12 -8.54
C VAL A 32 5.59 3.74 -7.96
N MET A 33 5.56 2.84 -6.97
CA MET A 33 4.33 2.44 -6.26
C MET A 33 4.11 3.26 -4.98
N ALA A 34 4.98 4.23 -4.68
CA ALA A 34 4.80 5.12 -3.56
C ALA A 34 3.50 5.92 -3.71
N TRP A 35 2.74 6.01 -2.62
CA TRP A 35 1.49 6.79 -2.56
C TRP A 35 1.72 8.28 -2.81
N GLN A 36 2.96 8.72 -2.61
CA GLN A 36 3.43 10.07 -2.85
C GLN A 36 4.74 9.97 -3.60
N SER A 37 4.73 10.42 -4.84
CA SER A 37 5.91 10.45 -5.69
C SER A 37 6.94 11.47 -5.19
N ASP A 38 6.50 12.54 -4.53
CA ASP A 38 7.35 13.56 -3.94
C ASP A 38 7.10 13.67 -2.42
N PRO A 39 7.96 13.03 -1.59
CA PRO A 39 7.79 13.04 -0.14
C PRO A 39 8.00 14.44 0.47
N LEU A 40 8.84 15.29 -0.14
CA LEU A 40 9.12 16.62 0.37
C LEU A 40 7.91 17.53 0.17
N LYS A 41 7.35 17.53 -1.04
CA LYS A 41 6.11 18.25 -1.33
C LYS A 41 4.97 17.77 -0.46
N ALA A 42 4.83 16.46 -0.28
CA ALA A 42 3.81 15.88 0.56
C ALA A 42 3.94 16.30 2.04
N SER A 43 5.17 16.38 2.56
CA SER A 43 5.44 16.88 3.91
C SER A 43 5.06 18.36 4.06
N LEU A 44 5.39 19.18 3.06
CA LEU A 44 5.03 20.60 3.04
C LEU A 44 3.52 20.80 3.00
N ASP A 45 2.82 20.09 2.12
CA ASP A 45 1.37 20.20 1.95
C ASP A 45 0.65 19.77 3.25
N ASN A 46 1.12 18.70 3.92
CA ASN A 46 0.61 18.30 5.24
C ASN A 46 0.85 19.37 6.31
N HIS A 47 2.05 19.96 6.38
CA HIS A 47 2.36 21.01 7.35
C HIS A 47 1.41 22.20 7.19
N ILE A 48 1.18 22.63 5.95
CA ILE A 48 0.24 23.71 5.62
C ILE A 48 -1.19 23.33 6.04
N TYR A 49 -1.61 22.11 5.75
CA TYR A 49 -2.96 21.62 6.07
C TYR A 49 -3.23 21.64 7.58
N PHE A 50 -2.37 21.02 8.39
CA PHE A 50 -2.53 21.00 9.85
C PHE A 50 -2.44 22.37 10.49
N SER A 51 -1.57 23.24 9.96
CA SER A 51 -1.51 24.63 10.40
C SER A 51 -2.83 25.37 10.18
N LYS A 52 -3.56 25.06 9.10
CA LYS A 52 -4.85 25.69 8.78
C LYS A 52 -6.00 25.10 9.58
N GLU A 53 -5.97 23.80 9.87
CA GLU A 53 -7.02 23.14 10.64
C GLU A 53 -6.88 23.36 12.15
N GLY A 54 -5.72 23.82 12.62
CA GLY A 54 -5.44 23.95 14.06
C GLY A 54 -5.37 22.59 14.77
N THR A 55 -5.20 21.51 14.00
CA THR A 55 -5.08 20.13 14.49
C THR A 55 -3.67 19.62 14.24
N ALA A 56 -3.23 18.64 15.02
CA ALA A 56 -1.96 17.96 14.80
C ALA A 56 -2.19 16.44 14.82
N GLY A 57 -1.46 15.70 14.00
CA GLY A 57 -1.46 14.23 14.00
C GLY A 57 -2.38 13.56 12.98
N GLY A 58 -2.86 14.27 11.96
CA GLY A 58 -3.51 13.61 10.83
C GLY A 58 -2.49 13.03 9.84
N GLY A 59 -2.77 11.83 9.33
CA GLY A 59 -2.03 11.21 8.24
C GLY A 59 -0.77 10.46 8.71
N ARG A 60 -0.45 9.29 8.18
CA ARG A 60 -0.92 8.56 6.99
C ARG A 60 -0.77 7.08 7.31
N ALA A 61 -1.54 6.21 6.67
CA ALA A 61 -1.12 4.81 6.61
C ALA A 61 0.28 4.79 5.96
N ALA A 62 1.26 4.17 6.62
CA ALA A 62 2.57 3.97 6.01
C ALA A 62 2.33 3.31 4.64
N GLY A 63 2.79 3.97 3.58
CA GLY A 63 2.72 3.39 2.25
C GLY A 63 3.48 2.07 2.21
N GLY A 64 3.38 1.34 1.10
CA GLY A 64 4.16 0.12 0.91
C GLY A 64 5.63 0.45 0.66
N GLY A 65 6.37 0.89 1.67
CA GLY A 65 7.84 1.01 1.68
C GLY A 65 8.48 -0.08 2.56
N CYS A 66 9.74 0.09 3.00
CA CYS A 66 10.47 -0.92 3.80
C CYS A 66 9.81 -1.30 5.15
N GLY A 67 8.71 -0.67 5.53
CA GLY A 67 8.04 -0.89 6.83
C GLY A 67 8.80 -0.29 8.00
N CYS A 68 9.89 0.42 7.75
CA CYS A 68 10.62 1.19 8.73
C CYS A 68 9.80 2.45 9.05
N ASN A 69 9.08 2.45 10.17
CA ASN A 69 8.54 3.67 10.79
C ASN A 69 9.65 4.33 11.62
#